data_AF-A0A0Q7S549-F1
#
_entry.id   AF-A0A0Q7S549-F1
#
_cell.length_a   1.000
_cell.length_b   1.000
_cell.length_c   1.000
_cell.angle_alpha   90.00
_cell.angle_beta   90.00
_cell.angle_gamma   90.00
#
_symmetry.space_group_name_H-M   'P 1'
#
loop_
_entity.id
_entity.type
_entity.pdbx_description
1 polymer ?
#
loop_
_entity_poly.entity_id
_entity_poly.type
_entity_poly.pdbx_seq_one_letter_code
_entity_poly.pdbx_strand_id
1 'polypeptide(L)'
;MNLTDLGILFGLFLAVLYAMDPFVIYIDKRTVFKHFHLILIFPFFVLAWFGARLNTARSAFIPISPICWPLMLLAVWILAGAMYARFHYKIVETFLIMGAYMLVTAGTARFIADHRDPVRLLNAYLGLVVGAVVIGAFWQAGYLRTWSRFHEMEQLTVPLAVFMFVRAKTTTGRVAAVIAMLGLMLLVIKNTSFLVTGIALAYLWWCFVRPQLGKKQALGRMLHFYLLAVLGVLLVAGYAAIKLLKHDALPDGNPKYRLFTYERTWADFTQSPIWGKSFSGAGAEQFGLFQVGSSTQILPSHSDLLDILGQGGLIGMSLFVFAVWRIARYVYANFRDRRPGFLSNTIEAHFHWLAVSCLAAIPVVAFNPIMLQPGKAFLLWMNLGIVLGIAIRCRVDREAENKK
;
A
#
# COMPACT_ATOMS: atom_id res chain seq x y z
N MET A 1 -13.49 -22.25 -4.18
CA MET A 1 -13.57 -20.84 -4.58
C MET A 1 -14.80 -20.72 -5.43
N ASN A 2 -15.66 -19.74 -5.17
CA ASN A 2 -16.86 -19.49 -5.96
C ASN A 2 -16.51 -18.57 -7.17
N LEU A 3 -17.49 -18.25 -8.01
CA LEU A 3 -17.31 -17.37 -9.16
C LEU A 3 -16.84 -15.96 -8.78
N THR A 4 -17.35 -15.38 -7.69
CA THR A 4 -16.93 -14.05 -7.21
C THR A 4 -15.47 -14.03 -6.75
N ASP A 5 -15.00 -15.11 -6.13
CA ASP A 5 -13.61 -15.25 -5.71
C ASP A 5 -12.67 -15.31 -6.92
N LEU A 6 -13.05 -16.08 -7.95
CA LEU A 6 -12.28 -16.20 -9.19
C LEU A 6 -12.24 -14.88 -9.95
N GLY A 7 -13.38 -14.16 -10.04
CA GLY A 7 -13.43 -12.85 -10.67
C GLY A 7 -12.53 -11.81 -9.99
N ILE A 8 -12.55 -11.78 -8.65
CA ILE A 8 -11.69 -10.89 -7.86
C ILE A 8 -10.22 -11.29 -7.99
N LEU A 9 -9.89 -12.57 -7.92
CA LEU A 9 -8.51 -13.05 -8.15
C LEU A 9 -8.01 -12.75 -9.56
N PHE A 10 -8.87 -12.87 -10.57
CA PHE A 10 -8.49 -12.56 -11.94
C PHE A 10 -8.21 -11.07 -12.12
N GLY A 11 -9.05 -10.19 -11.58
CA GLY A 11 -8.75 -8.77 -11.60
C GLY A 11 -7.53 -8.39 -10.76
N LEU A 12 -7.26 -9.09 -9.65
CA LEU A 12 -6.01 -8.98 -8.88
C LEU A 12 -4.79 -9.37 -9.72
N PHE A 13 -4.88 -10.50 -10.43
CA PHE A 13 -3.84 -10.95 -11.35
C PHE A 13 -3.56 -9.89 -12.41
N LEU A 14 -4.60 -9.30 -13.01
CA LEU A 14 -4.44 -8.19 -13.97
C LEU A 14 -3.81 -6.95 -13.32
N ALA A 15 -4.21 -6.58 -12.11
CA ALA A 15 -3.64 -5.45 -11.39
C ALA A 15 -2.14 -5.64 -11.09
N VAL A 16 -1.75 -6.86 -10.69
CA VAL A 16 -0.34 -7.25 -10.50
C VAL A 16 0.42 -7.22 -11.82
N LEU A 17 -0.15 -7.78 -12.88
CA LEU A 17 0.45 -7.77 -14.22
C LEU A 17 0.68 -6.34 -14.71
N TYR A 18 -0.28 -5.44 -14.50
CA TYR A 18 -0.18 -4.04 -14.89
C TYR A 18 0.81 -3.26 -14.02
N ALA A 19 0.88 -3.58 -12.72
CA ALA A 19 1.85 -2.95 -11.82
C ALA A 19 3.29 -3.39 -12.10
N MET A 20 3.49 -4.64 -12.54
CA MET A 20 4.79 -5.17 -12.94
C MET A 20 5.20 -4.75 -14.35
N ASP A 21 4.25 -4.63 -15.27
CA ASP A 21 4.45 -4.44 -16.72
C ASP A 21 5.62 -5.28 -17.27
N PRO A 22 5.58 -6.63 -17.14
CA PRO A 22 6.72 -7.48 -17.47
C PRO A 22 7.11 -7.43 -18.95
N PHE A 23 6.19 -6.99 -19.81
CA PHE A 23 6.40 -6.87 -21.26
C PHE A 23 6.75 -5.45 -21.69
N VAL A 24 6.82 -4.48 -20.77
CA VAL A 24 7.14 -3.07 -21.06
C VAL A 24 6.20 -2.48 -22.13
N ILE A 25 4.91 -2.84 -22.06
CA ILE A 25 3.89 -2.41 -23.02
C ILE A 25 3.29 -1.06 -22.60
N TYR A 26 3.52 -0.62 -21.36
CA TYR A 26 2.95 0.57 -20.75
C TYR A 26 1.42 0.57 -20.82
N ILE A 27 0.81 -0.56 -20.44
CA ILE A 27 -0.65 -0.74 -20.44
C ILE A 27 -1.32 0.29 -19.54
N ASP A 28 -0.66 0.67 -18.45
CA ASP A 28 -1.04 1.71 -17.51
C ASP A 28 -1.20 3.10 -18.15
N LYS A 29 -0.47 3.38 -19.25
CA LYS A 29 -0.58 4.63 -20.03
C LYS A 29 -1.67 4.60 -21.09
N ARG A 30 -2.26 3.43 -21.39
CA ARG A 30 -3.31 3.30 -22.41
C ARG A 30 -4.68 3.58 -21.80
N THR A 31 -5.27 4.73 -22.13
CA THR A 31 -6.54 5.25 -21.55
C THR A 31 -7.66 4.20 -21.42
N VAL A 32 -7.84 3.33 -22.41
CA VAL A 32 -8.92 2.32 -22.41
C VAL A 32 -8.59 1.15 -21.48
N PHE A 33 -7.36 0.64 -21.54
CA PHE A 33 -6.98 -0.58 -20.82
C PHE A 33 -6.60 -0.33 -19.38
N LYS A 34 -6.15 0.89 -19.04
CA LYS A 34 -5.62 1.20 -17.71
C LYS A 34 -6.63 1.01 -16.56
N HIS A 35 -7.93 1.00 -16.85
CA HIS A 35 -9.01 0.77 -15.88
C HIS A 35 -9.65 -0.63 -15.95
N PHE A 36 -9.18 -1.50 -16.83
CA PHE A 36 -9.85 -2.76 -17.14
C PHE A 36 -10.03 -3.68 -15.93
N HIS A 37 -9.00 -3.81 -15.07
CA HIS A 37 -9.10 -4.59 -13.84
C HIS A 37 -10.15 -4.05 -12.86
N LEU A 38 -10.32 -2.72 -12.76
CA LEU A 38 -11.34 -2.12 -11.91
C LEU A 38 -12.74 -2.38 -12.45
N ILE A 39 -12.94 -2.18 -13.76
CA ILE A 39 -14.21 -2.44 -14.44
C ILE A 39 -14.61 -3.91 -14.29
N LEU A 40 -13.65 -4.83 -14.38
CA LEU A 40 -13.89 -6.26 -14.24
C LEU A 40 -14.28 -6.65 -12.81
N ILE A 41 -13.64 -6.07 -11.79
CA ILE A 41 -13.88 -6.42 -10.39
C ILE A 41 -15.20 -5.86 -9.86
N PHE A 42 -15.62 -4.69 -10.32
CA PHE A 42 -16.77 -3.99 -9.78
C PHE A 42 -18.07 -4.84 -9.78
N PRO A 43 -18.45 -5.54 -10.88
CA PRO A 43 -19.58 -6.47 -10.88
C PRO A 43 -19.46 -7.57 -9.82
N PHE A 44 -18.26 -8.10 -9.56
CA PHE A 44 -18.07 -9.15 -8.56
C PHE A 44 -18.23 -8.64 -7.12
N PHE A 45 -17.83 -7.39 -6.83
CA PHE A 45 -18.16 -6.78 -5.54
C PHE A 45 -19.67 -6.60 -5.35
N VAL A 46 -20.37 -6.16 -6.41
CA VAL A 46 -21.82 -5.99 -6.39
C VAL A 46 -22.50 -7.35 -6.17
N LEU A 47 -22.15 -8.37 -6.94
CA LEU A 47 -22.69 -9.72 -6.81
C LEU A 47 -22.41 -10.32 -5.43
N ALA A 48 -21.19 -10.17 -4.91
CA ALA A 48 -20.84 -10.68 -3.59
C ALA A 48 -21.61 -9.97 -2.48
N TRP A 49 -21.84 -8.66 -2.61
CA TRP A 49 -22.67 -7.89 -1.69
C TRP A 49 -24.13 -8.33 -1.71
N PHE A 50 -24.73 -8.49 -2.89
CA PHE A 50 -26.09 -9.03 -3.04
C PHE A 50 -26.20 -10.45 -2.48
N GLY A 51 -25.26 -11.33 -2.83
CA GLY A 51 -25.23 -12.70 -2.32
C GLY A 51 -25.10 -12.78 -0.80
N ALA A 52 -24.32 -11.88 -0.19
CA ALA A 52 -24.22 -11.79 1.27
C ALA A 52 -25.53 -11.30 1.92
N ARG A 53 -26.26 -10.38 1.27
CA ARG A 53 -27.55 -9.86 1.76
C ARG A 53 -28.70 -10.86 1.66
N LEU A 54 -28.73 -11.66 0.60
CA LEU A 54 -29.76 -12.67 0.38
C LEU A 54 -29.62 -13.88 1.30
N ASN A 55 -28.41 -14.12 1.82
CA ASN A 55 -28.15 -15.25 2.71
C ASN A 55 -28.45 -14.88 4.17
N THR A 56 -29.69 -15.16 4.61
CA THR A 56 -30.26 -14.84 5.94
C THR A 56 -29.54 -15.51 7.12
N ALA A 57 -28.69 -16.52 6.88
CA ALA A 57 -28.01 -17.28 7.93
C ALA A 57 -26.80 -16.56 8.58
N ARG A 58 -26.63 -15.25 8.40
CA ARG A 58 -25.45 -14.52 8.91
C ARG A 58 -25.77 -13.42 9.91
N SER A 59 -25.02 -13.45 11.01
CA SER A 59 -25.09 -12.51 12.12
C SER A 59 -24.59 -11.11 11.75
N ALA A 60 -25.29 -10.10 12.28
CA ALA A 60 -24.91 -8.70 12.44
C ALA A 60 -24.19 -8.02 11.25
N PHE A 61 -24.96 -7.31 10.42
CA PHE A 61 -24.42 -6.39 9.42
C PHE A 61 -23.78 -5.17 10.11
N ILE A 62 -22.45 -5.02 10.03
CA ILE A 62 -21.77 -3.78 10.43
C ILE A 62 -21.66 -2.86 9.20
N PRO A 63 -22.26 -1.66 9.23
CA PRO A 63 -22.10 -0.69 8.15
C PRO A 63 -20.66 -0.17 8.09
N ILE A 64 -20.09 -0.12 6.88
CA ILE A 64 -18.71 0.35 6.65
C ILE A 64 -18.66 1.87 6.49
N SER A 65 -19.77 2.49 6.08
CA SER A 65 -19.83 3.94 5.84
C SER A 65 -19.37 4.78 7.04
N PRO A 66 -19.71 4.49 8.32
CA PRO A 66 -19.24 5.32 9.44
C PRO A 66 -17.73 5.26 9.66
N ILE A 67 -17.05 4.23 9.13
CA ILE A 67 -15.60 4.05 9.22
C ILE A 67 -14.91 4.74 8.03
N CYS A 68 -15.45 4.55 6.82
CA CYS A 68 -14.81 4.97 5.57
C CYS A 68 -15.32 6.30 5.00
N TRP A 69 -16.31 6.95 5.59
CA TRP A 69 -16.91 8.17 5.02
C TRP A 69 -15.89 9.27 4.65
N PRO A 70 -14.80 9.54 5.42
CA PRO A 70 -13.88 10.61 5.02
C PRO A 70 -13.11 10.25 3.75
N LEU A 71 -12.79 8.96 3.58
CA LEU A 71 -12.16 8.44 2.36
C LEU A 71 -13.11 8.51 1.18
N MET A 72 -14.38 8.14 1.39
CA MET A 72 -15.41 8.20 0.35
C MET A 72 -15.69 9.64 -0.08
N LEU A 73 -15.75 10.57 0.88
CA LEU A 73 -15.95 11.99 0.60
C LEU A 73 -14.76 12.57 -0.20
N LEU A 74 -13.53 12.26 0.21
CA LEU A 74 -12.32 12.64 -0.53
C LEU A 74 -12.33 12.05 -1.94
N ALA A 75 -12.65 10.76 -2.08
CA ALA A 75 -12.73 10.08 -3.37
C ALA A 75 -13.75 10.73 -4.31
N VAL A 76 -14.96 11.04 -3.81
CA VAL A 76 -16.00 11.74 -4.58
C VAL A 76 -15.55 13.13 -4.99
N TRP A 77 -14.90 13.89 -4.09
CA TRP A 77 -14.38 15.21 -4.41
C TRP A 77 -13.29 15.15 -5.49
N ILE A 78 -12.34 14.21 -5.37
CA ILE A 78 -11.30 13.97 -6.37
C ILE A 78 -11.94 13.61 -7.72
N LEU A 79 -12.92 12.71 -7.75
CA LEU A 79 -13.61 12.31 -8.97
C LEU A 79 -14.32 13.50 -9.62
N ALA A 80 -15.04 14.32 -8.84
CA ALA A 80 -15.71 15.50 -9.35
C ALA A 80 -14.73 16.51 -9.98
N GLY A 81 -13.64 16.82 -9.27
CA GLY A 81 -12.59 17.71 -9.78
C GLY A 81 -11.90 17.17 -11.03
N ALA A 82 -11.56 15.88 -11.02
CA ALA A 82 -10.89 15.23 -12.14
C ALA A 82 -11.81 15.10 -13.38
N MET A 83 -13.11 14.85 -13.19
CA MET A 83 -14.09 14.89 -14.27
C MET A 83 -14.22 16.30 -14.83
N TYR A 84 -14.28 17.33 -13.99
CA TYR A 84 -14.28 18.71 -14.44
C TYR A 84 -13.03 19.05 -15.26
N ALA A 85 -11.84 18.68 -14.79
CA ALA A 85 -10.59 18.82 -15.53
C ALA A 85 -10.62 18.12 -16.90
N ARG A 86 -11.15 16.89 -16.94
CA ARG A 86 -11.22 16.07 -18.16
C ARG A 86 -12.19 16.66 -19.19
N PHE A 87 -13.38 17.04 -18.76
CA PHE A 87 -14.46 17.44 -19.67
C PHE A 87 -14.42 18.93 -20.02
N HIS A 88 -14.07 19.79 -19.06
CA HIS A 88 -14.03 21.24 -19.23
C HIS A 88 -12.66 21.70 -19.73
N TYR A 89 -11.58 21.37 -19.01
CA TYR A 89 -10.21 21.80 -19.38
C TYR A 89 -9.50 20.87 -20.37
N LYS A 90 -10.14 19.77 -20.79
CA LYS A 90 -9.59 18.77 -21.73
C LYS A 90 -8.24 18.18 -21.28
N ILE A 91 -7.99 18.16 -19.97
CA ILE A 91 -6.77 17.58 -19.40
C ILE A 91 -6.84 16.05 -19.56
N VAL A 92 -5.80 15.46 -20.15
CA VAL A 92 -5.77 14.01 -20.43
C VAL A 92 -5.46 13.23 -19.15
N GLU A 93 -4.37 13.56 -18.47
CA GLU A 93 -3.96 12.91 -17.22
C GLU A 93 -4.51 13.68 -16.01
N THR A 94 -5.50 13.08 -15.35
CA THR A 94 -6.25 13.68 -14.24
C THR A 94 -6.20 12.75 -13.02
N PHE A 95 -6.72 13.22 -11.88
CA PHE A 95 -6.80 12.45 -10.63
C PHE A 95 -7.90 11.36 -10.61
N LEU A 96 -8.50 11.02 -11.76
CA LEU A 96 -9.56 9.99 -11.86
C LEU A 96 -9.12 8.65 -11.26
N ILE A 97 -7.87 8.25 -11.49
CA ILE A 97 -7.30 7.01 -10.94
C ILE A 97 -7.26 7.08 -9.41
N MET A 98 -6.74 8.16 -8.84
CA MET A 98 -6.66 8.31 -7.39
C MET A 98 -8.04 8.19 -6.74
N GLY A 99 -9.04 8.94 -7.22
CA GLY A 99 -10.40 8.93 -6.66
C GLY A 99 -11.15 7.60 -6.86
N ALA A 100 -11.09 7.01 -8.06
CA ALA A 100 -11.83 5.77 -8.35
C ALA A 100 -11.32 4.59 -7.53
N TYR A 101 -9.99 4.47 -7.38
CA TYR A 101 -9.39 3.34 -6.69
C TYR A 101 -9.49 3.46 -5.16
N MET A 102 -9.59 4.66 -4.58
CA MET A 102 -9.91 4.84 -3.16
C MET A 102 -11.21 4.14 -2.74
N LEU A 103 -12.21 4.09 -3.62
CA LEU A 103 -13.50 3.44 -3.36
C LEU A 103 -13.39 1.91 -3.24
N VAL A 104 -12.32 1.30 -3.80
CA VAL A 104 -12.07 -0.15 -3.70
C VAL A 104 -11.93 -0.59 -2.25
N THR A 105 -11.40 0.26 -1.36
CA THR A 105 -11.25 -0.04 0.07
C THR A 105 -12.57 -0.45 0.71
N ALA A 106 -13.65 0.30 0.47
CA ALA A 106 -14.95 -0.01 1.07
C ALA A 106 -15.55 -1.31 0.51
N GLY A 107 -15.48 -1.50 -0.81
CA GLY A 107 -15.96 -2.72 -1.48
C GLY A 107 -15.22 -3.98 -1.01
N THR A 108 -13.89 -3.90 -0.93
CA THR A 108 -13.04 -5.00 -0.48
C THR A 108 -13.23 -5.30 1.00
N ALA A 109 -13.32 -4.27 1.85
CA ALA A 109 -13.59 -4.46 3.27
C ALA A 109 -14.91 -5.19 3.50
N ARG A 110 -15.95 -4.85 2.72
CA ARG A 110 -17.23 -5.55 2.80
C ARG A 110 -17.11 -7.00 2.36
N PHE A 111 -16.49 -7.21 1.20
CA PHE A 111 -16.31 -8.52 0.63
C PHE A 111 -15.59 -9.47 1.59
N ILE A 112 -14.50 -9.03 2.19
CA ILE A 112 -13.70 -9.84 3.13
C ILE A 112 -14.44 -10.08 4.45
N ALA A 113 -15.10 -9.05 5.00
CA ALA A 113 -15.89 -9.19 6.23
C ALA A 113 -16.99 -10.26 6.06
N ASP A 114 -17.62 -10.27 4.89
CA ASP A 114 -18.65 -11.23 4.53
C ASP A 114 -18.11 -12.52 3.93
N HIS A 115 -16.81 -12.72 3.75
CA HIS A 115 -16.37 -13.90 3.03
C HIS A 115 -16.57 -15.17 3.88
N ARG A 116 -17.02 -16.30 3.31
CA ARG A 116 -17.20 -17.55 4.10
C ARG A 116 -15.85 -18.07 4.59
N ASP A 117 -14.90 -18.19 3.66
CA ASP A 117 -13.55 -18.68 3.90
C ASP A 117 -12.51 -17.70 3.32
N PRO A 118 -12.27 -16.56 3.99
CA PRO A 118 -11.33 -15.55 3.48
C PRO A 118 -9.90 -16.10 3.40
N VAL A 119 -9.54 -17.10 4.20
CA VAL A 119 -8.18 -17.65 4.25
C VAL A 119 -7.80 -18.28 2.91
N ARG A 120 -8.69 -19.05 2.29
CA ARG A 120 -8.43 -19.63 0.97
C ARG A 120 -8.19 -18.57 -0.11
N LEU A 121 -8.97 -17.50 -0.10
CA LEU A 121 -8.77 -16.37 -1.01
C LEU A 121 -7.44 -15.66 -0.75
N LEU A 122 -7.11 -15.38 0.51
CA LEU A 122 -5.87 -14.71 0.89
C LEU A 122 -4.62 -15.55 0.58
N ASN A 123 -4.71 -16.89 0.70
CA ASN A 123 -3.64 -17.78 0.26
C ASN A 123 -3.40 -17.71 -1.24
N ALA A 124 -4.48 -17.63 -2.04
CA ALA A 124 -4.35 -17.45 -3.49
C ALA A 124 -3.78 -16.07 -3.85
N TYR A 125 -4.22 -15.01 -3.16
CA TYR A 125 -3.66 -13.68 -3.32
C TYR A 125 -2.17 -13.63 -2.94
N LEU A 126 -1.79 -14.22 -1.82
CA LEU A 126 -0.39 -14.37 -1.41
C LEU A 126 0.41 -15.11 -2.48
N GLY A 127 -0.12 -16.20 -3.03
CA GLY A 127 0.52 -16.95 -4.12
C GLY A 127 0.77 -16.08 -5.36
N LEU A 128 -0.20 -15.24 -5.75
CA LEU A 128 -0.06 -14.29 -6.84
C LEU A 128 1.07 -13.27 -6.57
N VAL A 129 1.08 -12.67 -5.38
CA VAL A 129 2.11 -11.67 -5.01
C VAL A 129 3.49 -12.32 -4.90
N VAL A 130 3.61 -13.51 -4.31
CA VAL A 130 4.88 -14.25 -4.24
C VAL A 130 5.37 -14.59 -5.64
N GLY A 131 4.50 -15.10 -6.53
CA GLY A 131 4.85 -15.37 -7.92
C GLY A 131 5.34 -14.11 -8.65
N ALA A 132 4.65 -12.99 -8.46
CA ALA A 132 5.07 -11.69 -8.98
C ALA A 132 6.44 -11.24 -8.47
N VAL A 133 6.71 -11.39 -7.18
CA VAL A 133 8.02 -11.05 -6.59
C VAL A 133 9.12 -11.95 -7.15
N VAL A 134 8.87 -13.25 -7.29
CA VAL A 134 9.83 -14.20 -7.86
C VAL A 134 10.13 -13.86 -9.31
N ILE A 135 9.11 -13.65 -10.14
CA ILE A 135 9.27 -13.25 -11.55
C ILE A 135 10.02 -11.93 -11.63
N GLY A 136 9.63 -10.93 -10.83
CA GLY A 136 10.30 -9.63 -10.78
C GLY A 136 11.76 -9.74 -10.35
N ALA A 137 12.08 -10.59 -9.38
CA ALA A 137 13.45 -10.84 -8.94
C ALA A 137 14.30 -11.53 -10.01
N PHE A 138 13.79 -12.56 -10.67
CA PHE A 138 14.47 -13.21 -11.80
C PHE A 138 14.70 -12.23 -12.94
N TRP A 139 13.71 -11.41 -13.26
CA TRP A 139 13.83 -10.42 -14.32
C TRP A 139 14.88 -9.34 -13.97
N GLN A 140 14.88 -8.86 -12.72
CA GLN A 140 15.88 -7.94 -12.19
C GLN A 140 17.29 -8.53 -12.25
N ALA A 141 17.44 -9.82 -11.96
CA ALA A 141 18.70 -10.55 -12.01
C ALA A 141 19.17 -10.86 -13.45
N GLY A 142 18.25 -11.05 -14.40
CA GLY A 142 18.58 -11.33 -15.80
C GLY A 142 18.96 -10.07 -16.61
N TYR A 143 18.35 -8.92 -16.30
CA TYR A 143 18.55 -7.65 -17.01
C TYR A 143 19.47 -6.68 -16.24
N LEU A 144 20.63 -7.16 -15.79
CA LEU A 144 21.62 -6.52 -14.89
C LEU A 144 22.05 -5.07 -15.19
N ARG A 145 21.54 -4.42 -16.26
CA ARG A 145 21.84 -3.03 -16.64
C ARG A 145 20.61 -2.10 -16.74
N THR A 146 19.38 -2.61 -16.67
CA THR A 146 18.14 -1.79 -16.66
C THR A 146 17.47 -1.79 -15.29
N TRP A 147 18.29 -1.60 -14.26
CA TRP A 147 17.98 -1.69 -12.83
C TRP A 147 16.78 -0.85 -12.36
N SER A 148 16.41 0.18 -13.14
CA SER A 148 15.44 1.21 -12.74
C SER A 148 14.00 0.99 -13.24
N ARG A 149 13.74 0.00 -14.11
CA ARG A 149 12.43 -0.12 -14.81
C ARG A 149 11.34 -0.89 -14.04
N PHE A 150 11.69 -1.65 -13.00
CA PHE A 150 10.69 -2.24 -12.10
C PHE A 150 10.39 -1.27 -10.95
N HIS A 151 9.19 -0.71 -10.96
CA HIS A 151 8.82 0.46 -10.17
C HIS A 151 7.97 0.12 -8.93
N GLU A 152 8.37 0.65 -7.77
CA GLU A 152 7.52 1.10 -6.64
C GLU A 152 6.54 0.07 -6.02
N MET A 153 6.94 -1.21 -5.98
CA MET A 153 6.18 -2.26 -5.28
C MET A 153 6.81 -2.66 -3.94
N GLU A 154 7.72 -1.85 -3.38
CA GLU A 154 8.43 -2.17 -2.15
C GLU A 154 7.46 -2.35 -0.96
N GLN A 155 6.34 -1.61 -0.96
CA GLN A 155 5.24 -1.77 0.01
C GLN A 155 4.56 -3.14 -0.04
N LEU A 156 4.74 -3.94 -1.10
CA LEU A 156 4.19 -5.29 -1.20
C LEU A 156 5.27 -6.35 -1.01
N THR A 157 6.47 -6.13 -1.57
CA THR A 157 7.52 -7.14 -1.63
C THR A 157 8.17 -7.38 -0.27
N VAL A 158 8.70 -6.34 0.37
CA VAL A 158 9.40 -6.46 1.66
C VAL A 158 8.47 -6.98 2.77
N PRO A 159 7.20 -6.52 2.86
CA PRO A 159 6.27 -7.03 3.87
C PRO A 159 5.93 -8.52 3.73
N LEU A 160 6.15 -9.18 2.59
CA LEU A 160 5.95 -10.65 2.49
C LEU A 160 6.79 -11.41 3.52
N ALA A 161 7.98 -10.92 3.86
CA ALA A 161 8.82 -11.54 4.87
C ALA A 161 8.17 -11.50 6.28
N VAL A 162 7.27 -10.53 6.54
CA VAL A 162 6.47 -10.48 7.77
C VAL A 162 5.53 -11.68 7.85
N PHE A 163 4.88 -12.06 6.74
CA PHE A 163 4.06 -13.28 6.70
C PHE A 163 4.86 -14.51 7.12
N MET A 164 6.06 -14.67 6.53
CA MET A 164 6.95 -15.81 6.82
C MET A 164 7.41 -15.80 8.29
N PHE A 165 7.79 -14.64 8.81
CA PHE A 165 8.20 -14.47 10.20
C PHE A 165 7.09 -14.88 11.18
N VAL A 166 5.87 -14.42 10.92
CA VAL A 166 4.71 -14.68 11.79
C VAL A 166 4.30 -16.15 11.74
N ARG A 167 4.39 -16.79 10.56
CA ARG A 167 4.12 -18.23 10.38
C ARG A 167 5.20 -19.13 10.98
N ALA A 168 6.43 -18.66 11.09
CA ALA A 168 7.55 -19.45 11.60
C ALA A 168 7.35 -19.80 13.08
N LYS A 169 7.33 -21.11 13.36
CA LYS A 169 7.23 -21.66 14.72
C LYS A 169 8.58 -21.72 15.44
N THR A 170 9.69 -21.77 14.68
CA THR A 170 11.05 -21.88 15.22
C THR A 170 11.80 -20.56 15.14
N THR A 171 12.76 -20.36 16.04
CA THR A 171 13.66 -19.19 16.01
C THR A 171 14.44 -19.13 14.70
N THR A 172 14.94 -20.27 14.21
CA THR A 172 15.66 -20.35 12.93
C THR A 172 14.80 -19.89 11.76
N GLY A 173 13.51 -20.29 11.70
CA GLY A 173 12.60 -19.83 10.65
C GLY A 173 12.33 -18.32 10.71
N ARG A 174 12.25 -17.75 11.92
CA ARG A 174 12.12 -16.30 12.11
C ARG A 174 13.37 -15.55 11.67
N VAL A 175 14.56 -16.06 12.00
CA VAL A 175 15.83 -15.49 11.53
C VAL A 175 15.92 -15.55 10.00
N ALA A 176 15.58 -16.69 9.39
CA ALA A 176 15.54 -16.83 7.94
C ALA A 176 14.58 -15.82 7.28
N ALA A 177 13.41 -15.57 7.87
CA ALA A 177 12.48 -14.55 7.37
C ALA A 177 13.06 -13.13 7.46
N VAL A 178 13.77 -12.78 8.53
CA VAL A 178 14.46 -11.49 8.65
C VAL A 178 15.58 -11.37 7.61
N ILE A 179 16.37 -12.43 7.40
CA ILE A 179 17.40 -12.46 6.36
C ILE A 179 16.78 -12.27 4.97
N ALA A 180 15.67 -12.95 4.68
CA ALA A 180 14.92 -12.79 3.43
C ALA A 180 14.41 -11.35 3.26
N MET A 181 13.93 -10.71 4.33
CA MET A 181 13.52 -9.30 4.32
C MET A 181 14.67 -8.37 3.89
N LEU A 182 15.86 -8.57 4.49
CA LEU A 182 17.07 -7.81 4.13
C LEU A 182 17.51 -8.12 2.69
N GLY A 183 17.40 -9.36 2.24
CA GLY A 183 17.66 -9.74 0.85
C GLY A 183 16.73 -9.03 -0.14
N LEU A 184 15.43 -8.95 0.15
CA LEU A 184 14.45 -8.24 -0.67
C LEU A 184 14.69 -6.72 -0.69
N MET A 185 15.10 -6.14 0.45
CA MET A 185 15.52 -4.73 0.53
C MET A 185 16.69 -4.45 -0.43
N LEU A 186 17.69 -5.34 -0.43
CA LEU A 186 18.88 -5.28 -1.28
C LEU A 186 18.65 -5.74 -2.72
N LEU A 187 17.53 -6.37 -3.05
CA LEU A 187 17.17 -6.67 -4.42
C LEU A 187 16.71 -5.41 -5.16
N VAL A 188 15.99 -4.53 -4.45
CA VAL A 188 15.41 -3.31 -5.04
C VAL A 188 16.36 -2.12 -5.01
N ILE A 189 17.21 -2.01 -3.98
CA ILE A 189 18.21 -0.93 -3.77
C ILE A 189 17.65 0.46 -4.11
N LYS A 190 16.61 0.86 -3.37
CA LYS A 190 16.02 2.22 -3.42
C LYS A 190 15.84 2.75 -2.02
N ASN A 191 15.95 4.06 -1.82
CA ASN A 191 15.72 4.69 -0.51
C ASN A 191 14.39 4.26 0.12
N THR A 192 13.35 4.11 -0.71
CA THR A 192 12.03 3.62 -0.27
C THR A 192 12.08 2.18 0.26
N SER A 193 12.90 1.28 -0.29
CA SER A 193 13.00 -0.11 0.21
C SER A 193 13.63 -0.17 1.61
N PHE A 194 14.60 0.70 1.91
CA PHE A 194 15.17 0.84 3.24
C PHE A 194 14.12 1.36 4.25
N LEU A 195 13.35 2.40 3.87
CA LEU A 195 12.26 2.92 4.71
C LEU A 195 11.21 1.84 5.02
N VAL A 196 10.77 1.11 3.99
CA VAL A 196 9.79 0.03 4.15
C VAL A 196 10.32 -1.07 5.07
N THR A 197 11.59 -1.46 4.92
CA THR A 197 12.23 -2.44 5.79
C THR A 197 12.29 -1.96 7.23
N GLY A 198 12.65 -0.68 7.45
CA GLY A 198 12.63 -0.06 8.77
C GLY A 198 11.25 -0.12 9.44
N ILE A 199 10.18 0.19 8.69
CA ILE A 199 8.80 0.08 9.16
C ILE A 199 8.45 -1.37 9.52
N ALA A 200 8.80 -2.33 8.66
CA ALA A 200 8.53 -3.75 8.90
C ALA A 200 9.23 -4.26 10.17
N LEU A 201 10.50 -3.90 10.37
CA LEU A 201 11.26 -4.25 11.58
C LEU A 201 10.69 -3.58 12.84
N ALA A 202 10.35 -2.29 12.76
CA ALA A 202 9.73 -1.57 13.87
C ALA A 202 8.37 -2.18 14.24
N TYR A 203 7.58 -2.58 13.25
CA TYR A 203 6.30 -3.26 13.45
C TYR A 203 6.48 -4.63 14.12
N LEU A 204 7.42 -5.46 13.62
CA LEU A 204 7.72 -6.76 14.24
C LEU A 204 8.20 -6.59 15.68
N TRP A 205 9.06 -5.59 15.94
CA TRP A 205 9.49 -5.27 17.29
C TRP A 205 8.31 -4.87 18.18
N TRP A 206 7.44 -3.99 17.71
CA TRP A 206 6.27 -3.51 18.47
C TRP A 206 5.28 -4.62 18.81
N CYS A 207 4.96 -5.48 17.85
CA CYS A 207 3.97 -6.54 18.02
C CYS A 207 4.51 -7.77 18.75
N PHE A 208 5.78 -8.15 18.54
CA PHE A 208 6.29 -9.44 19.00
C PHE A 208 7.36 -9.32 20.09
N VAL A 209 8.20 -8.29 20.06
CA VAL A 209 9.34 -8.16 20.99
C VAL A 209 8.95 -7.33 22.21
N ARG A 210 8.33 -6.16 22.01
CA ARG A 210 7.94 -5.24 23.08
C ARG A 210 7.08 -5.89 24.18
N PRO A 211 6.04 -6.71 23.87
CA PRO A 211 5.24 -7.34 24.92
C PRO A 211 6.03 -8.30 25.81
N GLN A 212 7.12 -8.88 25.29
CA GLN A 212 7.99 -9.77 26.06
C GLN A 212 8.95 -8.99 26.97
N LEU A 213 9.31 -7.76 26.61
CA LEU A 213 10.18 -6.89 27.42
C LEU A 213 9.53 -6.49 28.74
N GLY A 214 8.20 -6.35 28.78
CA GLY A 214 7.47 -6.08 30.02
C GLY A 214 7.66 -7.15 31.09
N LYS A 215 8.04 -8.38 30.69
CA LYS A 215 8.31 -9.51 31.58
C LYS A 215 9.77 -9.59 32.03
N LYS A 216 10.68 -8.82 31.42
CA LYS A 216 12.11 -8.82 31.76
C LYS A 216 12.40 -7.87 32.92
N GLN A 217 13.47 -8.14 33.65
CA GLN A 217 14.04 -7.22 34.65
C GLN A 217 14.50 -5.89 34.02
N ALA A 218 14.64 -4.84 34.84
CA ALA A 218 15.00 -3.49 34.39
C ALA A 218 16.28 -3.45 33.56
N LEU A 219 17.33 -4.15 34.00
CA LEU A 219 18.60 -4.25 33.28
C LEU A 219 18.44 -4.89 31.90
N GLY A 220 17.64 -5.96 31.79
CA GLY A 220 17.36 -6.63 30.52
C GLY A 220 16.55 -5.75 29.54
N ARG A 221 15.70 -4.85 30.05
CA ARG A 221 15.03 -3.84 29.21
C ARG A 221 16.00 -2.77 28.75
N MET A 222 16.84 -2.27 29.65
CA MET A 222 17.85 -1.25 29.35
C MET A 222 18.86 -1.74 28.30
N LEU A 223 19.42 -2.95 28.47
CA LEU A 223 20.33 -3.58 27.51
C LEU A 223 19.69 -3.70 26.12
N HIS A 224 18.41 -4.06 26.06
CA HIS A 224 17.66 -4.17 24.80
C HIS A 224 17.55 -2.82 24.07
N PHE A 225 17.31 -1.73 24.80
CA PHE A 225 17.28 -0.38 24.21
C PHE A 225 18.65 0.05 23.70
N TYR A 226 19.73 -0.20 24.45
CA TYR A 226 21.08 0.07 23.97
C TYR A 226 21.43 -0.74 22.73
N LEU A 227 21.09 -2.03 22.69
CA LEU A 227 21.31 -2.86 21.51
C LEU A 227 20.55 -2.34 20.29
N LEU A 228 19.32 -1.87 20.49
CA LEU A 228 18.51 -1.27 19.42
C LEU A 228 19.11 0.05 18.93
N ALA A 229 19.65 0.88 19.83
CA ALA A 229 20.36 2.11 19.48
C ALA A 229 21.63 1.81 18.68
N VAL A 230 22.45 0.84 19.12
CA VAL A 230 23.65 0.39 18.40
C VAL A 230 23.28 -0.14 17.01
N LEU A 231 22.24 -0.97 16.91
CA LEU A 231 21.77 -1.48 15.63
C LEU A 231 21.29 -0.35 14.70
N GLY A 232 20.59 0.64 15.24
CA GLY A 232 20.17 1.83 14.51
C GLY A 232 21.37 2.61 13.95
N VAL A 233 22.41 2.83 14.77
CA VAL A 233 23.66 3.47 14.33
C VAL A 233 24.34 2.66 13.23
N LEU A 234 24.46 1.34 13.39
CA LEU A 234 25.06 0.45 12.39
C LEU A 234 24.28 0.45 11.06
N LEU A 235 22.95 0.50 11.10
CA LEU A 235 22.11 0.59 9.90
C LEU A 235 22.31 1.91 9.16
N VAL A 236 22.33 3.03 9.88
CA VAL A 236 22.59 4.36 9.29
C VAL A 236 24.01 4.42 8.71
N ALA A 237 25.00 3.94 9.45
CA ALA A 237 26.39 3.88 9.00
C ALA A 237 26.53 2.96 7.77
N GLY A 238 25.88 1.81 7.76
CA GLY A 238 25.86 0.88 6.63
C GLY A 238 25.22 1.49 5.39
N TYR A 239 24.08 2.17 5.53
CA TYR A 239 23.45 2.91 4.43
C TYR A 239 24.36 4.03 3.91
N ALA A 240 24.98 4.81 4.81
CA ALA A 240 25.92 5.86 4.44
C ALA A 240 27.14 5.28 3.70
N ALA A 241 27.71 4.17 4.18
CA ALA A 241 28.82 3.49 3.54
C ALA A 241 28.45 2.95 2.15
N ILE A 242 27.27 2.34 1.99
CA ILE A 242 26.76 1.93 0.68
C ILE A 242 26.64 3.14 -0.24
N LYS A 243 26.09 4.25 0.23
CA LYS A 243 25.96 5.49 -0.55
C LYS A 243 27.30 6.07 -0.97
N LEU A 244 28.30 6.05 -0.08
CA LEU A 244 29.66 6.51 -0.37
C LEU A 244 30.39 5.60 -1.36
N LEU A 245 30.29 4.28 -1.19
CA LEU A 245 31.00 3.28 -2.00
C LEU A 245 30.35 3.01 -3.36
N LYS A 246 29.06 3.31 -3.50
CA LYS A 246 28.24 3.03 -4.69
C LYS A 246 27.53 4.28 -5.19
N HIS A 247 28.12 5.46 -4.98
CA HIS A 247 27.54 6.75 -5.38
C HIS A 247 27.04 6.74 -6.85
N ASP A 248 27.82 6.14 -7.76
CA ASP A 248 27.48 6.07 -9.18
C ASP A 248 26.58 4.89 -9.57
N ALA A 249 26.42 3.91 -8.68
CA ALA A 249 25.61 2.72 -8.92
C ALA A 249 24.21 2.83 -8.30
N LEU A 250 24.01 3.70 -7.30
CA LEU A 250 22.68 4.00 -6.77
C LEU A 250 22.00 5.00 -7.71
N PRO A 251 20.81 4.68 -8.26
CA PRO A 251 20.07 5.64 -9.06
C PRO A 251 19.70 6.83 -8.17
N ASP A 252 20.27 8.00 -8.45
CA ASP A 252 20.11 9.21 -7.63
C ASP A 252 18.64 9.69 -7.57
N GLY A 253 17.74 9.06 -8.33
CA GLY A 253 16.31 9.37 -8.34
C GLY A 253 16.01 10.75 -8.93
N ASN A 254 17.00 11.37 -9.58
CA ASN A 254 17.00 12.75 -10.06
C ASN A 254 16.54 13.74 -8.97
N PRO A 255 17.36 13.99 -7.92
CA PRO A 255 16.97 14.81 -6.78
C PRO A 255 16.57 16.23 -7.19
N LYS A 256 17.24 16.78 -8.22
CA LYS A 256 16.93 18.10 -8.79
C LYS A 256 15.52 18.16 -9.38
N TYR A 257 15.15 17.15 -10.17
CA TYR A 257 13.80 17.06 -10.73
C TYR A 257 12.75 16.89 -9.62
N ARG A 258 13.01 16.02 -8.64
CA ARG A 258 12.11 15.81 -7.49
C ARG A 258 11.89 17.11 -6.69
N LEU A 259 12.97 17.80 -6.32
CA LEU A 259 12.88 19.09 -5.62
C LEU A 259 12.06 20.09 -6.41
N PHE A 260 12.33 20.23 -7.72
CA PHE A 260 11.59 21.15 -8.58
C PHE A 260 10.08 20.83 -8.58
N THR A 261 9.70 19.56 -8.71
CA THR A 261 8.28 19.17 -8.64
C THR A 261 7.67 19.47 -7.26
N TYR A 262 8.42 19.26 -6.18
CA TYR A 262 7.94 19.53 -4.83
C TYR A 262 7.75 21.03 -4.57
N GLU A 263 8.70 21.85 -5.02
CA GLU A 263 8.63 23.31 -4.91
C GLU A 263 7.43 23.87 -5.67
N ARG A 264 7.14 23.34 -6.86
CA ARG A 264 5.97 23.75 -7.64
C ARG A 264 4.66 23.35 -6.96
N THR A 265 4.52 22.10 -6.51
CA THR A 265 3.30 21.67 -5.81
C THR A 265 3.12 22.41 -4.48
N TRP A 266 4.23 22.76 -3.81
CA TRP A 266 4.20 23.61 -2.62
C TRP A 266 3.75 25.04 -2.96
N ALA A 267 4.24 25.62 -4.04
CA ALA A 267 3.80 26.93 -4.51
C ALA A 267 2.30 26.94 -4.81
N ASP A 268 1.79 25.92 -5.52
CA ASP A 268 0.36 25.72 -5.77
C ASP A 268 -0.45 25.69 -4.46
N PHE A 269 0.03 24.96 -3.45
CA PHE A 269 -0.59 24.93 -2.13
C PHE A 269 -0.59 26.32 -1.46
N THR A 270 0.52 27.04 -1.49
CA THR A 270 0.60 28.38 -0.85
C THR A 270 -0.32 29.41 -1.51
N GLN A 271 -0.64 29.24 -2.79
CA GLN A 271 -1.59 30.11 -3.51
C GLN A 271 -3.05 29.84 -3.12
N SER A 272 -3.39 28.59 -2.79
CA SER A 272 -4.75 28.19 -2.39
C SER A 272 -4.70 27.16 -1.26
N PRO A 273 -4.39 27.57 -0.01
CA PRO A 273 -4.08 26.64 1.06
C PRO A 273 -5.29 25.86 1.57
N ILE A 274 -6.50 26.38 1.42
CA ILE A 274 -7.71 25.74 2.00
C ILE A 274 -8.20 24.59 1.11
N TRP A 275 -8.42 24.85 -0.18
CA TRP A 275 -9.04 23.90 -1.12
C TRP A 275 -8.17 23.59 -2.36
N GLY A 276 -6.95 24.13 -2.43
CA GLY A 276 -6.04 23.88 -3.55
C GLY A 276 -6.67 24.27 -4.89
N LYS A 277 -6.46 23.42 -5.90
CA LYS A 277 -7.13 23.46 -7.20
C LYS A 277 -8.40 22.59 -7.25
N SER A 278 -8.90 22.12 -6.11
CA SER A 278 -10.02 21.16 -6.01
C SER A 278 -9.90 19.96 -6.96
N PHE A 279 -8.69 19.43 -7.13
CA PHE A 279 -8.37 18.32 -8.04
C PHE A 279 -8.73 18.57 -9.53
N SER A 280 -8.93 19.83 -9.93
CA SER A 280 -9.18 20.19 -11.33
C SER A 280 -7.91 20.43 -12.15
N GLY A 281 -6.73 20.16 -11.58
CA GLY A 281 -5.44 20.22 -12.27
C GLY A 281 -5.04 18.92 -12.97
N ALA A 282 -3.86 18.93 -13.59
CA ALA A 282 -3.26 17.73 -14.17
C ALA A 282 -2.66 16.83 -13.08
N GLY A 283 -2.88 15.51 -13.19
CA GLY A 283 -2.25 14.50 -12.34
C GLY A 283 -0.80 14.20 -12.72
N ALA A 284 -0.42 14.51 -13.95
CA ALA A 284 0.97 14.51 -14.39
C ALA A 284 1.20 15.77 -15.24
N GLU A 285 2.11 16.63 -14.80
CA GLU A 285 2.42 17.87 -15.53
C GLU A 285 3.47 17.61 -16.61
N GLN A 286 3.30 18.24 -17.78
CA GLN A 286 4.32 18.24 -18.83
C GLN A 286 5.39 19.27 -18.47
N PHE A 287 6.66 18.88 -18.43
CA PHE A 287 7.75 19.81 -18.13
C PHE A 287 8.72 19.90 -19.31
N GLY A 288 9.01 21.13 -19.73
CA GLY A 288 10.02 21.42 -20.76
C GLY A 288 11.45 21.65 -20.24
N LEU A 289 11.65 21.61 -18.92
CA LEU A 289 12.91 22.00 -18.26
C LEU A 289 14.03 20.95 -18.37
N PHE A 290 13.70 19.68 -18.57
CA PHE A 290 14.67 18.60 -18.68
C PHE A 290 14.49 17.89 -20.02
N GLN A 291 15.39 18.16 -20.98
CA GLN A 291 15.50 17.39 -22.20
C GLN A 291 16.35 16.14 -21.94
N VAL A 292 15.74 14.96 -21.99
CA VAL A 292 16.44 13.68 -21.97
C VAL A 292 16.14 12.99 -23.30
N GLY A 293 17.03 13.16 -24.27
CA GLY A 293 16.88 12.59 -25.62
C GLY A 293 15.67 13.15 -26.38
N SER A 294 15.89 14.23 -27.13
CA SER A 294 15.03 14.79 -28.20
C SER A 294 13.54 15.04 -27.94
N SER A 295 13.00 14.86 -26.73
CA SER A 295 11.61 15.21 -26.39
C SER A 295 11.46 15.78 -24.98
N THR A 296 10.50 16.70 -24.81
CA THR A 296 9.99 17.12 -23.50
C THR A 296 9.21 15.97 -22.88
N GLN A 297 9.65 15.44 -21.74
CA GLN A 297 8.98 14.30 -21.10
C GLN A 297 7.78 14.76 -20.25
N ILE A 298 6.69 13.99 -20.33
CA ILE A 298 5.59 14.03 -19.37
C ILE A 298 6.00 13.15 -18.19
N LEU A 299 6.31 13.76 -17.05
CA LEU A 299 6.75 13.04 -15.86
C LEU A 299 5.79 13.38 -14.71
N PRO A 300 5.23 12.38 -14.03
CA PRO A 300 4.30 12.61 -12.94
C PRO A 300 5.00 13.30 -11.76
N SER A 301 4.22 13.95 -10.89
CA SER A 301 4.72 14.39 -9.60
C SER A 301 5.36 13.20 -8.87
N HIS A 302 6.38 13.43 -8.04
CA HIS A 302 7.00 12.35 -7.28
C HIS A 302 6.37 12.15 -5.89
N SER A 303 5.15 12.64 -5.62
CA SER A 303 4.53 12.51 -4.30
C SER A 303 3.01 12.65 -4.35
N ASP A 304 2.29 11.54 -4.15
CA ASP A 304 0.82 11.57 -4.04
C ASP A 304 0.36 12.43 -2.85
N LEU A 305 1.13 12.47 -1.75
CA LEU A 305 0.78 13.30 -0.59
C LEU A 305 0.89 14.79 -0.88
N LEU A 306 1.94 15.22 -1.60
CA LEU A 306 2.03 16.61 -2.04
C LEU A 306 0.93 16.92 -3.04
N ASP A 307 0.56 15.98 -3.92
CA ASP A 307 -0.55 16.19 -4.84
C ASP A 307 -1.87 16.39 -4.11
N ILE A 308 -2.18 15.57 -3.10
CA ILE A 308 -3.37 15.76 -2.26
C ILE A 308 -3.33 17.15 -1.58
N LEU A 309 -2.16 17.60 -1.14
CA LEU A 309 -1.99 18.91 -0.52
C LEU A 309 -2.16 20.07 -1.52
N GLY A 310 -1.48 20.04 -2.66
CA GLY A 310 -1.55 21.10 -3.68
C GLY A 310 -2.89 21.15 -4.38
N GLN A 311 -3.54 20.01 -4.60
CA GLN A 311 -4.81 19.94 -5.32
C GLN A 311 -6.03 20.03 -4.39
N GLY A 312 -5.96 19.49 -3.17
CA GLY A 312 -7.07 19.50 -2.22
C GLY A 312 -6.92 20.48 -1.06
N GLY A 313 -5.76 21.14 -0.93
CA GLY A 313 -5.45 22.02 0.19
C GLY A 313 -5.45 21.28 1.54
N LEU A 314 -5.60 22.06 2.62
CA LEU A 314 -5.74 21.56 3.98
C LEU A 314 -6.98 20.68 4.14
N ILE A 315 -8.08 20.95 3.44
CA ILE A 315 -9.30 20.13 3.53
C ILE A 315 -9.03 18.73 2.97
N GLY A 316 -8.44 18.63 1.77
CA GLY A 316 -8.14 17.35 1.13
C GLY A 316 -7.17 16.50 1.96
N MET A 317 -6.09 17.13 2.44
CA MET A 317 -5.13 16.48 3.32
C MET A 317 -5.75 16.05 4.66
N SER A 318 -6.60 16.89 5.26
CA SER A 318 -7.30 16.57 6.51
C SER A 318 -8.24 15.39 6.34
N LEU A 319 -9.01 15.32 5.24
CA LEU A 319 -9.86 14.18 4.93
C LEU A 319 -9.06 12.89 4.76
N PHE A 320 -7.91 12.96 4.08
CA PHE A 320 -7.02 11.82 3.91
C PHE A 320 -6.46 11.32 5.25
N VAL A 321 -5.86 12.21 6.04
CA VAL A 321 -5.29 11.87 7.36
C VAL A 321 -6.38 11.34 8.29
N PHE A 322 -7.54 11.98 8.31
CA PHE A 322 -8.67 11.57 9.13
C PHE A 322 -9.22 10.20 8.71
N ALA A 323 -9.31 9.92 7.40
CA ALA A 323 -9.68 8.60 6.89
C ALA A 323 -8.72 7.51 7.37
N VAL A 324 -7.41 7.71 7.15
CA VAL A 324 -6.37 6.75 7.55
C VAL A 324 -6.40 6.53 9.06
N TRP A 325 -6.50 7.61 9.85
CA TRP A 325 -6.59 7.53 11.30
C TRP A 325 -7.83 6.76 11.78
N ARG A 326 -9.01 7.03 11.19
CA ARG A 326 -10.25 6.32 11.56
C ARG A 326 -10.17 4.83 11.27
N ILE A 327 -9.69 4.46 10.09
CA ILE A 327 -9.50 3.05 9.71
C ILE A 327 -8.46 2.41 10.64
N ALA A 328 -7.31 3.04 10.87
CA ALA A 328 -6.26 2.53 11.74
C ALA A 328 -6.75 2.34 13.18
N ARG A 329 -7.47 3.31 13.74
CA ARG A 329 -8.07 3.23 15.08
C ARG A 329 -9.05 2.06 15.17
N TYR A 330 -9.91 1.88 14.16
CA TYR A 330 -10.86 0.78 14.12
C TYR A 330 -10.15 -0.57 14.06
N VAL A 331 -9.17 -0.71 13.16
CA VAL A 331 -8.36 -1.91 13.01
C VAL A 331 -7.64 -2.25 14.31
N TYR A 332 -6.96 -1.26 14.91
CA TYR A 332 -6.24 -1.43 16.16
C TYR A 332 -7.16 -1.91 17.30
N ALA A 333 -8.31 -1.25 17.50
CA ALA A 333 -9.25 -1.62 18.56
C ALA A 333 -9.76 -3.07 18.41
N ASN A 334 -9.96 -3.52 17.17
CA ASN A 334 -10.55 -4.84 16.91
C ASN A 334 -9.51 -5.97 16.77
N PHE A 335 -8.22 -5.64 16.68
CA PHE A 335 -7.15 -6.64 16.54
C PHE A 335 -6.17 -6.70 17.73
N ARG A 336 -6.05 -5.63 18.54
CA ARG A 336 -5.04 -5.52 19.62
C ARG A 336 -5.10 -6.62 20.70
N ASP A 337 -6.28 -7.17 20.98
CA ASP A 337 -6.51 -8.10 22.10
C ASP A 337 -6.38 -9.59 21.68
N ARG A 338 -5.93 -9.87 20.45
CA ARG A 338 -5.74 -11.25 19.97
C ARG A 338 -4.62 -11.93 20.75
N ARG A 339 -4.90 -13.12 21.31
CA ARG A 339 -3.95 -13.82 22.20
C ARG A 339 -2.67 -14.23 21.42
N PRO A 340 -1.47 -14.12 22.03
CA PRO A 340 -0.20 -14.43 21.38
C PRO A 340 -0.08 -15.85 20.79
N GLY A 341 -0.78 -16.83 21.36
CA GLY A 341 -0.81 -18.22 20.86
C GLY A 341 -1.48 -18.41 19.51
N PHE A 342 -2.26 -17.42 19.05
CA PHE A 342 -2.91 -17.42 17.73
C PHE A 342 -2.12 -16.65 16.67
N LEU A 343 -0.99 -16.02 17.01
CA LEU A 343 -0.26 -15.21 16.04
C LEU A 343 0.26 -16.04 14.85
N SER A 344 0.51 -17.34 15.04
CA SER A 344 0.91 -18.23 13.95
C SER A 344 -0.27 -18.76 13.10
N ASN A 345 -1.51 -18.46 13.46
CA ASN A 345 -2.66 -18.82 12.63
C ASN A 345 -2.60 -18.11 11.27
N THR A 346 -3.19 -18.73 10.25
CA THR A 346 -3.05 -18.28 8.87
C THR A 346 -3.66 -16.88 8.64
N ILE A 347 -4.82 -16.56 9.24
CA ILE A 347 -5.47 -15.27 9.03
C ILE A 347 -4.74 -14.12 9.72
N GLU A 348 -4.17 -14.36 10.90
CA GLU A 348 -3.33 -13.40 11.63
C GLU A 348 -2.02 -13.12 10.89
N ALA A 349 -1.39 -14.13 10.30
CA ALA A 349 -0.22 -13.94 9.46
C ALA A 349 -0.53 -13.07 8.23
N HIS A 350 -1.66 -13.31 7.55
CA HIS A 350 -2.13 -12.45 6.47
C HIS A 350 -2.40 -11.03 6.94
N PHE A 351 -3.04 -10.87 8.09
CA PHE A 351 -3.29 -9.55 8.68
C PHE A 351 -1.99 -8.79 8.90
N HIS A 352 -0.98 -9.39 9.54
CA HIS A 352 0.28 -8.73 9.84
C HIS A 352 1.04 -8.33 8.56
N TRP A 353 1.07 -9.21 7.57
CA TRP A 353 1.62 -8.89 6.25
C TRP A 353 0.94 -7.67 5.64
N LEU A 354 -0.39 -7.70 5.52
CA LEU A 354 -1.15 -6.64 4.86
C LEU A 354 -1.14 -5.33 5.66
N ALA A 355 -1.15 -5.40 6.99
CA ALA A 355 -1.02 -4.24 7.86
C ALA A 355 0.34 -3.55 7.66
N VAL A 356 1.43 -4.32 7.60
CA VAL A 356 2.74 -3.76 7.28
C VAL A 356 2.78 -3.21 5.87
N SER A 357 2.15 -3.87 4.88
CA SER A 357 2.02 -3.32 3.53
C SER A 357 1.31 -1.97 3.49
N CYS A 358 0.24 -1.80 4.27
CA CYS A 358 -0.48 -0.53 4.37
C CYS A 358 0.33 0.56 5.09
N LEU A 359 1.10 0.21 6.12
CA LEU A 359 1.98 1.16 6.81
C LEU A 359 3.17 1.57 5.92
N ALA A 360 3.75 0.60 5.23
CA ALA A 360 4.82 0.78 4.25
C ALA A 360 4.38 1.63 3.05
N ALA A 361 3.09 1.66 2.74
CA ALA A 361 2.56 2.52 1.70
C ALA A 361 2.76 4.00 1.97
N ILE A 362 2.72 4.44 3.23
CA ILE A 362 2.82 5.85 3.61
C ILE A 362 4.09 6.52 3.06
N PRO A 363 5.31 6.01 3.33
CA PRO A 363 6.50 6.57 2.69
C PRO A 363 6.53 6.33 1.19
N VAL A 364 5.94 5.25 0.66
CA VAL A 364 5.90 5.03 -0.80
C VAL A 364 5.10 6.14 -1.47
N VAL A 365 3.89 6.46 -1.00
CA VAL A 365 3.04 7.53 -1.56
C VAL A 365 3.60 8.92 -1.28
N ALA A 366 4.43 9.08 -0.24
CA ALA A 366 5.13 10.34 0.05
C ALA A 366 6.24 10.63 -0.97
N PHE A 367 6.86 9.60 -1.56
CA PHE A 367 8.02 9.73 -2.45
C PHE A 367 7.80 9.19 -3.85
N ASN A 368 6.61 8.67 -4.17
CA ASN A 368 6.26 8.11 -5.46
C ASN A 368 4.75 8.28 -5.74
N PRO A 369 4.35 8.48 -7.01
CA PRO A 369 2.96 8.68 -7.41
C PRO A 369 2.25 7.34 -7.69
N ILE A 370 2.16 6.47 -6.70
CA ILE A 370 1.57 5.13 -6.89
C ILE A 370 0.04 5.17 -6.93
N MET A 371 -0.60 6.21 -6.36
CA MET A 371 -2.06 6.36 -6.40
C MET A 371 -2.56 6.81 -7.78
N LEU A 372 -1.69 7.36 -8.62
CA LEU A 372 -1.96 7.69 -10.01
C LEU A 372 -1.68 6.54 -10.98
N GLN A 373 -1.15 5.42 -10.48
CA GLN A 373 -0.82 4.24 -11.28
C GLN A 373 -1.84 3.12 -11.03
N PRO A 374 -2.69 2.75 -12.00
CA PRO A 374 -3.87 1.94 -11.74
C PRO A 374 -3.64 0.58 -11.08
N GLY A 375 -2.58 -0.14 -11.46
CA GLY A 375 -2.24 -1.43 -10.83
C GLY A 375 -1.80 -1.27 -9.37
N LYS A 376 -0.96 -0.26 -9.10
CA LYS A 376 -0.42 0.00 -7.76
C LYS A 376 -1.47 0.61 -6.83
N ALA A 377 -2.24 1.58 -7.34
CA ALA A 377 -3.38 2.17 -6.64
C ALA A 377 -4.38 1.08 -6.24
N PHE A 378 -4.70 0.16 -7.16
CA PHE A 378 -5.57 -0.97 -6.86
C PHE A 378 -5.06 -1.81 -5.70
N LEU A 379 -3.79 -2.25 -5.75
CA LEU A 379 -3.19 -3.09 -4.71
C LEU A 379 -3.13 -2.36 -3.35
N LEU A 380 -2.81 -1.07 -3.36
CA LEU A 380 -2.81 -0.23 -2.16
C LEU A 380 -4.18 -0.20 -1.49
N TRP A 381 -5.21 0.24 -2.22
CA TRP A 381 -6.53 0.45 -1.66
C TRP A 381 -7.26 -0.87 -1.36
N MET A 382 -6.98 -1.92 -2.13
CA MET A 382 -7.47 -3.27 -1.85
C MET A 382 -6.87 -3.80 -0.54
N ASN A 383 -5.56 -3.68 -0.32
CA ASN A 383 -4.93 -4.14 0.92
C ASN A 383 -5.49 -3.45 2.15
N LEU A 384 -5.69 -2.13 2.08
CA LEU A 384 -6.36 -1.38 3.16
C LEU A 384 -7.78 -1.93 3.41
N GLY A 385 -8.51 -2.23 2.34
CA GLY A 385 -9.81 -2.88 2.42
C GLY A 385 -9.77 -4.26 3.07
N ILE A 386 -8.81 -5.12 2.71
CA ILE A 386 -8.67 -6.45 3.31
C ILE A 386 -8.40 -6.34 4.81
N VAL A 387 -7.46 -5.49 5.22
CA VAL A 387 -7.13 -5.28 6.64
C VAL A 387 -8.36 -4.83 7.43
N LEU A 388 -9.11 -3.86 6.89
CA LEU A 388 -10.36 -3.40 7.50
C LEU A 388 -11.41 -4.52 7.55
N GLY A 389 -11.57 -5.31 6.49
CA GLY A 389 -12.51 -6.42 6.43
C GLY A 389 -12.21 -7.51 7.46
N ILE A 390 -10.94 -7.87 7.64
CA ILE A 390 -10.49 -8.80 8.70
C ILE A 390 -10.85 -8.23 10.08
N ALA A 391 -10.59 -6.94 10.32
CA ALA A 391 -10.91 -6.30 11.59
C ALA A 391 -12.43 -6.27 11.89
N ILE A 392 -13.27 -6.04 10.87
CA ILE A 392 -14.73 -6.12 11.00
C ILE A 392 -15.15 -7.54 11.37
N ARG A 393 -14.64 -8.56 10.69
CA ARG A 393 -14.92 -9.96 11.01
C ARG A 393 -14.54 -10.29 12.45
N CYS A 394 -13.34 -9.88 12.87
CA CYS A 394 -12.86 -10.07 14.24
C CYS A 394 -13.78 -9.46 15.29
N ARG A 395 -14.44 -8.34 15.00
CA ARG A 395 -15.42 -7.74 15.90
C ARG A 395 -16.68 -8.59 16.01
N VAL A 396 -17.23 -9.02 14.88
CA VAL A 396 -18.44 -9.85 14.82
C VAL A 396 -18.22 -11.17 15.56
N ASP A 397 -17.08 -11.84 15.34
CA ASP A 397 -16.74 -13.08 16.03
C ASP A 397 -16.71 -12.88 17.56
N ARG A 398 -16.11 -11.78 18.02
CA ARG A 398 -16.01 -11.43 19.45
C ARG A 398 -17.38 -11.12 20.08
N GLU A 399 -18.24 -10.41 19.37
CA GLU A 399 -19.61 -10.12 19.80
C GLU A 399 -20.48 -11.39 19.85
N ALA A 400 -20.22 -12.38 18.98
CA ALA A 400 -20.89 -13.68 19.00
C ALA A 400 -20.40 -14.57 20.15
N GLU A 401 -19.11 -14.54 20.47
CA GLU A 401 -18.53 -15.25 21.62
C GLU A 401 -19.08 -14.73 22.95
N ASN A 402 -19.20 -13.41 23.13
CA ASN A 402 -19.72 -12.80 24.37
C ASN A 402 -21.22 -13.06 24.62
N LYS A 403 -21.96 -13.56 23.61
CA LYS A 403 -23.39 -13.89 23.72
C LYS A 403 -23.65 -15.36 24.06
N LYS A 404 -22.62 -16.19 24.05
CA LYS A 404 -22.65 -17.59 24.52
C LYS A 404 -22.20 -17.65 25.96
#